data_AF-A0A6D0Z2X9-F1
#
_entry.id   AF-A0A6D0Z2X9-F1
#
_cell.length_a   1.000
_cell.length_b   1.000
_cell.length_c   1.000
_cell.angle_alpha   90.00
_cell.angle_beta   90.00
_cell.angle_gamma   90.00
#
_symmetry.space_group_name_H-M   'P 1'
#
loop_
_entity.id
_entity.type
_entity.pdbx_description
1 polymer ?
#
loop_
_entity_poly.entity_id
_entity_poly.type
_entity_poly.pdbx_seq_one_letter_code
_entity_poly.pdbx_strand_id
1 'polypeptide(L)'
;MAKRFRRMSDSDINTIVADLDRWAMGELGSKLTWAVLEERFGFSRQSLQAKSEIKAAYDNAKRALSGGLVKTKEQATKEAEQLQVELARLRTELEAYKQREELWQRRWQQIAFHVRQKGIQMASVDKTPPEGADLPSNIESAKILKMFDKEIPPSGRV
;
A
#
# COMPACT_ATOMS: atom_id res chain seq x y z
N MET A 1 0.28 54.69 27.41
CA MET A 1 0.39 53.69 28.50
C MET A 1 1.41 52.64 28.08
N ALA A 2 2.56 52.56 28.75
CA ALA A 2 3.58 51.57 28.42
C ALA A 2 3.08 50.18 28.84
N LYS A 3 2.76 49.29 27.88
CA LYS A 3 2.58 47.87 28.15
C LYS A 3 3.90 47.34 28.69
N ARG A 4 3.98 47.10 30.00
CA ARG A 4 5.10 46.41 30.64
C ARG A 4 5.09 44.98 30.09
N PHE A 5 5.95 44.69 29.13
CA PHE A 5 6.12 43.33 28.62
C PHE A 5 6.75 42.48 29.73
N ARG A 6 6.04 41.44 30.18
CA ARG A 6 6.54 40.44 31.12
C ARG A 6 7.82 39.84 30.54
N ARG A 7 8.87 39.72 31.35
CA ARG A 7 10.08 38.98 30.95
C ARG A 7 9.73 37.51 30.81
N MET A 8 10.07 36.93 29.67
CA MET A 8 9.86 35.51 29.40
C MET A 8 10.75 34.68 30.33
N SER A 9 10.14 33.78 31.09
CA SER A 9 10.83 32.82 31.94
C SER A 9 11.23 31.57 31.15
N ASP A 10 12.12 30.75 31.70
CA ASP A 10 12.54 29.50 31.07
C ASP A 10 11.36 28.51 30.93
N SER A 11 10.39 28.55 31.85
CA SER A 11 9.14 27.79 31.74
C SER A 11 8.29 28.25 30.55
N ASP A 12 8.26 29.56 30.27
CA ASP A 12 7.54 30.11 29.11
C ASP A 12 8.23 29.64 27.82
N ILE A 13 9.57 29.67 27.77
CA ILE A 13 10.38 29.19 26.63
C ILE A 13 10.08 27.71 26.35
N ASN A 14 10.14 26.85 27.37
CA ASN A 14 9.90 25.42 27.23
C ASN A 14 8.48 25.12 26.72
N THR A 15 7.48 25.86 27.21
CA THR A 15 6.09 25.71 26.77
C THR A 15 5.93 26.09 25.31
N ILE A 16 6.56 27.18 24.88
CA ILE A 16 6.51 27.65 23.48
C ILE A 16 7.22 26.66 22.55
N VAL A 17 8.38 26.14 22.95
CA VAL A 17 9.12 25.14 22.16
C VAL A 17 8.31 23.86 22.00
N ALA A 18 7.73 23.33 23.08
CA ALA A 18 6.91 22.12 23.03
C ALA A 18 5.69 22.27 22.10
N ASP A 19 5.08 23.45 22.07
CA ASP A 19 3.95 23.74 21.19
C ASP A 19 4.38 23.88 19.73
N LEU A 20 5.58 24.45 19.47
CA LEU A 20 6.19 24.47 18.14
C LEU A 20 6.54 23.08 17.63
N ASP A 21 6.99 22.18 18.50
CA ASP A 21 7.23 20.77 18.15
C ASP A 21 5.92 20.07 17.75
N ARG A 22 4.80 20.36 18.41
CA ARG A 22 3.47 19.88 17.99
C ARG A 22 3.05 20.43 16.62
N TRP A 23 3.41 21.67 16.29
CA TRP A 23 3.24 22.19 14.93
C TRP A 23 4.11 21.45 13.92
N ALA A 24 5.36 21.11 14.28
CA ALA A 24 6.24 20.32 13.41
C ALA A 24 5.69 18.92 13.14
N MET A 25 4.98 18.34 14.12
CA MET A 25 4.26 17.06 13.98
C MET A 25 2.90 17.19 13.26
N GLY A 26 2.43 18.41 12.98
CA GLY A 26 1.17 18.65 12.27
C GLY A 26 -0.10 18.63 13.10
N GLU A 27 0.02 18.53 14.43
CA GLU A 27 -1.14 18.41 15.32
C GLU A 27 -1.98 19.70 15.38
N LEU A 28 -1.33 20.84 15.12
CA LEU A 28 -1.92 22.18 15.21
C LEU A 28 -2.21 22.80 13.84
N GLY A 29 -2.19 21.99 12.78
CA GLY A 29 -2.43 22.40 11.39
C GLY A 29 -1.22 23.04 10.70
N SER A 30 -1.43 23.51 9.47
CA SER A 30 -0.35 23.97 8.57
C SER A 30 0.00 25.46 8.68
N LYS A 31 -0.85 26.26 9.35
CA LYS A 31 -0.70 27.72 9.41
C LYS A 31 0.13 28.17 10.61
N LEU A 32 1.45 28.04 10.49
CA LEU A 32 2.41 28.59 11.46
C LEU A 32 2.93 29.97 11.01
N THR A 33 2.58 31.02 11.76
CA THR A 33 3.09 32.40 11.60
C THR A 33 3.44 33.00 12.97
N TRP A 34 4.30 34.03 12.98
CA TRP A 34 4.63 34.74 14.22
C TRP A 34 3.41 35.36 14.89
N ALA A 35 2.45 35.89 14.12
CA ALA A 35 1.24 36.48 14.66
C ALA A 35 0.41 35.49 15.51
N VAL A 36 0.35 34.21 15.10
CA VAL A 36 -0.34 33.16 15.86
C VAL A 36 0.35 32.93 17.22
N LEU A 37 1.68 32.98 17.27
CA LEU A 37 2.43 32.82 18.52
C LEU A 37 2.30 34.05 19.42
N GLU A 38 2.28 35.26 18.84
CA GLU A 38 2.03 36.49 19.60
C GLU A 38 0.65 36.49 20.24
N GLU A 39 -0.39 36.08 19.50
CA GLU A 39 -1.76 35.96 20.00
C GLU A 39 -1.87 34.89 21.08
N ARG A 40 -1.24 33.71 20.88
CA ARG A 40 -1.35 32.57 21.79
C ARG A 40 -0.56 32.73 23.08
N PHE A 41 0.63 33.33 23.04
CA PHE A 41 1.53 33.44 24.19
C PHE A 41 1.66 34.86 24.75
N GLY A 42 1.12 35.88 24.06
CA GLY A 42 1.10 37.26 24.53
C GLY A 42 2.47 37.96 24.53
N PHE A 43 3.49 37.38 23.90
CA PHE A 43 4.82 37.98 23.73
C PHE A 43 4.96 38.58 22.34
N SER A 44 5.74 39.65 22.20
CA SER A 44 6.04 40.19 20.88
C SER A 44 6.96 39.26 20.08
N ARG A 45 6.85 39.30 18.76
CA ARG A 45 7.69 38.57 17.80
C ARG A 45 9.17 38.82 18.06
N GLN A 46 9.54 40.06 18.35
CA GLN A 46 10.93 40.41 18.66
C GLN A 46 11.43 39.64 19.89
N SER A 47 10.59 39.50 20.92
CA SER A 47 10.93 38.76 22.14
C SER A 47 11.02 37.25 21.89
N LEU A 48 10.10 36.71 21.10
CA LEU A 48 10.10 35.29 20.71
C LEU A 48 11.32 34.94 19.84
N GLN A 49 11.62 35.77 18.84
CA GLN A 49 12.74 35.55 17.92
C GLN A 49 14.11 35.77 18.57
N ALA A 50 14.20 36.61 19.60
CA ALA A 50 15.45 36.86 20.33
C ALA A 50 15.92 35.65 21.15
N LYS A 51 15.04 34.68 21.43
CA LYS A 51 15.40 33.41 22.06
C LYS A 51 15.76 32.39 20.99
N SER A 52 17.01 31.94 21.02
CA SER A 52 17.56 30.99 20.05
C SER A 52 16.78 29.68 19.98
N GLU A 53 16.30 29.20 21.11
CA GLU A 53 15.55 27.95 21.27
C GLU A 53 14.20 28.03 20.56
N ILE A 54 13.46 29.12 20.79
CA ILE A 54 12.17 29.37 20.13
C ILE A 54 12.38 29.57 18.63
N LYS A 55 13.42 30.32 18.24
CA LYS A 55 13.73 30.52 16.83
C LYS A 55 14.08 29.22 16.12
N ALA A 56 14.92 28.38 16.73
CA ALA A 56 15.29 27.08 16.17
C ALA A 56 14.08 26.15 16.03
N ALA A 57 13.22 26.07 17.06
CA ALA A 57 11.97 25.30 17.02
C ALA A 57 11.01 25.82 15.95
N TYR A 58 10.88 27.14 15.81
CA TYR A 58 10.05 27.76 14.77
C TYR A 58 10.55 27.44 13.36
N ASP A 59 11.85 27.60 13.11
CA ASP A 59 12.45 27.32 11.81
C ASP A 59 12.41 25.81 11.48
N ASN A 60 12.46 24.93 12.50
CA ASN A 60 12.22 23.50 12.36
C ASN A 60 10.76 23.20 11.97
N ALA A 61 9.79 23.73 12.72
CA ALA A 61 8.37 23.56 12.44
C ALA A 61 7.98 24.12 11.06
N LYS A 62 8.51 25.28 10.65
CA LYS A 62 8.30 25.81 9.30
C LYS A 62 8.86 24.90 8.21
N ARG A 63 10.05 24.33 8.41
CA ARG A 63 10.64 23.36 7.47
C ARG A 63 9.79 22.09 7.37
N ALA A 64 9.39 21.51 8.50
CA ALA A 64 8.54 20.33 8.56
C ALA A 64 7.21 20.54 7.82
N LEU A 65 6.58 21.71 8.02
CA LEU A 65 5.34 22.09 7.35
C LEU A 65 5.54 22.40 5.86
N SER A 66 6.67 23.00 5.45
CA SER A 66 6.96 23.30 4.04
C SER A 66 7.40 22.09 3.23
N GLY A 67 7.99 21.08 3.89
CA GLY A 67 8.55 19.90 3.23
C GLY A 67 7.50 18.87 2.79
N GLY A 68 6.21 19.15 2.95
CA GLY A 68 5.13 18.20 2.63
C GLY A 68 5.16 16.92 3.46
N LEU A 69 6.05 16.82 4.46
CA LEU A 69 6.20 15.67 5.35
C LEU A 69 5.01 15.50 6.29
N VAL A 70 4.32 16.59 6.60
CA VAL A 70 3.11 16.57 7.41
C VAL A 70 1.91 16.37 6.51
N LYS A 71 1.63 15.12 6.15
CA LYS A 71 0.25 14.74 5.79
C LYS A 71 -0.60 14.98 7.03
N THR A 72 -1.75 15.64 6.89
CA THR A 72 -2.64 15.78 8.04
C THR A 72 -3.00 14.38 8.54
N LYS A 73 -3.20 14.24 9.87
CA LYS A 73 -3.58 12.96 10.47
C LYS A 73 -4.74 12.30 9.71
N GLU A 74 -5.71 13.10 9.28
CA GLU A 74 -6.87 12.68 8.49
C GLU A 74 -6.51 12.17 7.08
N GLN A 75 -5.54 12.79 6.42
CA GLN A 75 -5.08 12.36 5.10
C GLN A 75 -4.25 11.07 5.19
N ALA A 76 -3.42 10.95 6.24
CA ALA A 76 -2.67 9.73 6.52
C ALA A 76 -3.60 8.56 6.89
N THR A 77 -4.67 8.81 7.67
CA THR A 77 -5.66 7.76 7.99
C THR A 77 -6.42 7.31 6.76
N LYS A 78 -6.83 8.24 5.89
CA LYS A 78 -7.55 7.92 4.66
C LYS A 78 -6.69 7.08 3.70
N GLU A 79 -5.42 7.44 3.54
CA GLU A 79 -4.49 6.64 2.74
C GLU A 79 -4.26 5.25 3.36
N ALA A 80 -4.12 5.17 4.69
CA ALA A 80 -3.96 3.89 5.38
C ALA A 80 -5.17 2.97 5.19
N GLU A 81 -6.40 3.52 5.28
CA GLU A 81 -7.63 2.78 5.01
C GLU A 81 -7.69 2.28 3.55
N GLN A 82 -7.35 3.14 2.59
CA GLN A 82 -7.30 2.76 1.17
C GLN A 82 -6.28 1.64 0.92
N LEU A 83 -5.08 1.75 1.47
CA LEU A 83 -4.04 0.73 1.37
C LEU A 83 -4.48 -0.58 2.03
N GLN A 84 -5.19 -0.54 3.15
CA GLN A 84 -5.72 -1.76 3.79
C GLN A 84 -6.74 -2.48 2.90
N VAL A 85 -7.65 -1.74 2.26
CA VAL A 85 -8.62 -2.31 1.32
C VAL A 85 -7.92 -2.94 0.12
N GLU A 86 -6.92 -2.25 -0.44
CA GLU A 86 -6.15 -2.77 -1.57
C GLU A 86 -5.35 -4.01 -1.19
N LEU A 87 -4.70 -4.02 -0.02
CA LEU A 87 -4.00 -5.20 0.50
C LEU A 87 -4.95 -6.39 0.70
N ALA A 88 -6.16 -6.17 1.22
CA ALA A 88 -7.15 -7.22 1.38
C ALA A 88 -7.60 -7.81 0.03
N ARG A 89 -7.83 -6.94 -0.96
CA ARG A 89 -8.15 -7.35 -2.34
C ARG A 89 -7.02 -8.16 -2.95
N LEU A 90 -5.78 -7.66 -2.90
CA LEU A 90 -4.62 -8.31 -3.50
C LEU A 90 -4.34 -9.67 -2.84
N ARG A 91 -4.50 -9.79 -1.52
CA ARG A 91 -4.38 -11.08 -0.82
C ARG A 91 -5.40 -12.10 -1.31
N THR A 92 -6.65 -11.66 -1.49
CA THR A 92 -7.73 -12.54 -1.98
C THR A 92 -7.45 -13.00 -3.41
N GLU A 93 -6.99 -12.09 -4.27
CA GLU A 93 -6.65 -12.39 -5.65
C GLU A 93 -5.45 -13.35 -5.75
N LEU A 94 -4.42 -13.12 -4.94
CA LEU A 94 -3.24 -13.97 -4.86
C LEU A 94 -3.59 -15.38 -4.37
N GLU A 95 -4.47 -15.50 -3.37
CA GLU A 95 -4.92 -16.81 -2.88
C GLU A 95 -5.74 -17.56 -3.95
N ALA A 96 -6.60 -16.86 -4.69
CA ALA A 96 -7.33 -17.45 -5.81
C ALA A 96 -6.37 -17.94 -6.92
N TYR A 97 -5.29 -17.22 -7.19
CA TYR A 97 -4.27 -17.65 -8.14
C TYR A 97 -3.50 -18.89 -7.66
N LYS A 98 -3.09 -18.92 -6.39
CA LYS A 98 -2.42 -20.11 -5.80
C LYS A 98 -3.29 -21.35 -5.90
N GLN A 99 -4.58 -21.24 -5.54
CA GLN A 99 -5.51 -22.36 -5.63
C GLN A 99 -5.66 -22.86 -7.08
N ARG A 100 -5.73 -21.93 -8.06
CA ARG A 100 -5.77 -22.31 -9.48
C ARG A 100 -4.48 -23.01 -9.93
N GLU A 101 -3.33 -22.52 -9.49
CA GLU A 101 -2.03 -23.11 -9.79
C GLU A 101 -1.91 -24.53 -9.22
N GLU A 102 -2.29 -24.74 -7.96
CA GLU A 102 -2.30 -26.07 -7.33
C GLU A 102 -3.20 -27.05 -8.08
N LEU A 103 -4.40 -26.61 -8.48
CA LEU A 103 -5.33 -27.43 -9.26
C LEU A 103 -4.74 -27.79 -10.64
N TRP A 104 -4.09 -26.83 -11.30
CA TRP A 104 -3.42 -27.05 -12.58
C TRP A 104 -2.25 -28.01 -12.45
N GLN A 105 -1.41 -27.84 -11.43
CA GLN A 105 -0.27 -28.72 -11.17
C GLN A 105 -0.74 -30.15 -10.88
N ARG A 106 -1.78 -30.31 -10.04
CA ARG A 106 -2.35 -31.63 -9.74
C ARG A 106 -2.91 -32.30 -10.99
N ARG A 107 -3.63 -31.55 -11.83
CA ARG A 107 -4.15 -32.06 -13.10
C ARG A 107 -2.99 -32.48 -14.02
N TRP A 108 -1.92 -31.69 -14.08
CA TRP A 108 -0.74 -32.02 -14.87
C TRP A 108 -0.05 -33.31 -14.41
N GLN A 109 0.10 -33.49 -13.10
CA GLN A 109 0.65 -34.72 -12.52
C GLN A 109 -0.21 -35.95 -12.87
N GLN A 110 -1.54 -35.83 -12.83
CA GLN A 110 -2.46 -36.90 -13.22
C GLN A 110 -2.32 -37.25 -14.71
N ILE A 111 -2.25 -36.24 -15.59
CA ILE A 111 -2.04 -36.43 -17.02
C ILE A 111 -0.71 -37.16 -17.26
N ALA A 112 0.37 -36.69 -16.65
CA ALA A 112 1.70 -37.29 -16.79
C ALA A 112 1.72 -38.78 -16.35
N PHE A 113 1.06 -39.10 -15.23
CA PHE A 113 0.91 -40.48 -14.76
C PHE A 113 0.22 -41.37 -15.80
N HIS A 114 -0.91 -40.93 -16.36
CA HIS A 114 -1.67 -41.72 -17.34
C HIS A 114 -1.02 -41.78 -18.72
N VAL A 115 -0.36 -40.71 -19.17
CA VAL A 115 0.46 -40.72 -20.41
C VAL A 115 1.49 -41.84 -20.34
N ARG A 116 2.22 -41.92 -19.21
CA ARG A 116 3.20 -43.00 -18.97
C ARG A 116 2.54 -44.37 -18.92
N GLN A 117 1.43 -44.52 -18.19
CA GLN A 117 0.72 -45.80 -18.06
C GLN A 117 0.21 -46.33 -19.40
N LYS A 118 -0.24 -45.42 -20.29
CA LYS A 118 -0.76 -45.76 -21.63
C LYS A 118 0.33 -45.86 -22.70
N GLY A 119 1.60 -45.68 -22.36
CA GLY A 119 2.71 -45.73 -23.31
C GLY A 119 2.71 -44.60 -24.34
N ILE A 120 2.06 -43.48 -24.05
CA ILE A 120 2.00 -42.32 -24.94
C ILE A 120 3.30 -41.54 -24.81
N GLN A 121 3.89 -41.15 -25.94
CA GLN A 121 5.09 -40.32 -25.93
C GLN A 121 4.73 -38.87 -25.62
N MET A 122 5.39 -38.26 -24.64
CA MET A 122 5.05 -36.89 -24.24
C MET A 122 5.26 -35.88 -25.38
N ALA A 123 6.27 -36.10 -26.22
CA ALA A 123 6.56 -35.26 -27.39
C ALA A 123 5.44 -35.27 -28.46
N SER A 124 4.56 -36.27 -28.46
CA SER A 124 3.38 -36.26 -29.36
C SER A 124 2.19 -35.51 -28.77
N VAL A 125 2.16 -35.32 -27.44
CA VAL A 125 1.08 -34.63 -26.72
C VAL A 125 1.40 -33.14 -26.58
N ASP A 126 2.62 -32.82 -26.15
CA ASP A 126 3.12 -31.46 -26.00
C ASP A 126 3.96 -31.06 -27.23
N LYS A 127 3.29 -31.07 -28.38
CA LYS A 127 3.88 -30.62 -29.64
C LYS A 127 3.41 -29.20 -29.91
N THR A 128 4.36 -28.30 -30.20
CA THR A 128 4.03 -26.95 -30.64
C THR A 128 3.11 -27.02 -31.86
N PRO A 129 1.96 -26.31 -31.84
CA PRO A 129 1.09 -26.22 -33.00
C PRO A 129 1.86 -25.73 -34.24
N PRO A 130 1.42 -26.10 -35.46
CA PRO A 130 1.97 -25.52 -36.68
C PRO A 130 1.95 -23.99 -36.65
N GLU A 131 2.90 -23.37 -37.34
CA GLU A 131 2.98 -21.91 -37.42
C GLU A 131 1.67 -21.34 -38.01
N GLY A 132 1.05 -20.41 -37.28
CA GLY A 132 -0.26 -19.84 -37.63
C GLY A 132 -1.49 -20.63 -37.13
N ALA A 133 -1.32 -21.73 -36.40
CA ALA A 133 -2.43 -22.43 -35.75
C ALA A 133 -2.79 -21.78 -34.40
N ASP A 134 -4.04 -21.35 -34.27
CA ASP A 134 -4.54 -20.82 -33.00
C ASP A 134 -4.82 -21.97 -32.02
N LEU A 135 -4.30 -21.82 -30.79
CA LEU A 135 -4.70 -22.69 -29.69
C LEU A 135 -6.14 -22.38 -29.28
N PRO A 136 -6.93 -23.40 -28.88
CA PRO A 136 -8.29 -23.16 -28.42
C PRO A 136 -8.29 -22.22 -27.21
N SER A 137 -9.23 -21.26 -27.20
CA SER A 137 -9.45 -20.41 -26.04
C SER A 137 -9.77 -21.23 -24.78
N ASN A 138 -9.71 -20.62 -23.60
CA ASN A 138 -10.07 -21.31 -22.35
C ASN A 138 -11.46 -21.95 -22.40
N ILE A 139 -12.43 -21.29 -23.04
CA ILE A 139 -13.81 -21.78 -23.18
C ILE A 139 -13.85 -22.99 -24.12
N GLU A 140 -13.15 -22.93 -25.25
CA GLU A 140 -13.11 -24.01 -26.22
C GLU A 140 -12.35 -25.21 -25.67
N SER A 141 -11.20 -24.99 -25.04
CA SER A 141 -10.43 -26.02 -24.32
C SER A 141 -11.30 -26.74 -23.29
N ALA A 142 -12.08 -26.00 -22.49
CA ALA A 142 -13.01 -26.59 -21.53
C ALA A 142 -14.11 -27.44 -22.19
N LYS A 143 -14.69 -26.96 -23.31
CA LYS A 143 -15.69 -27.72 -24.07
C LYS A 143 -15.12 -29.00 -24.67
N ILE A 144 -13.93 -28.94 -25.25
CA ILE A 144 -13.23 -30.11 -25.83
C ILE A 144 -12.97 -31.14 -24.73
N LEU A 145 -12.37 -30.72 -23.61
CA LEU A 145 -12.00 -31.62 -22.52
C LEU A 145 -13.23 -32.27 -21.87
N LYS A 146 -14.34 -31.55 -21.74
CA LYS A 146 -15.60 -32.08 -21.21
C LYS A 146 -16.15 -33.27 -22.02
N MET A 147 -15.80 -33.39 -23.31
CA MET A 147 -16.21 -34.54 -24.12
C MET A 147 -15.52 -35.83 -23.68
N PHE A 148 -14.35 -35.74 -23.06
CA PHE A 148 -13.54 -36.86 -22.60
C PHE A 148 -13.75 -37.23 -21.12
N ASP A 149 -14.60 -36.48 -20.40
CA ASP A 149 -14.97 -36.78 -19.01
C ASP A 149 -15.98 -37.93 -18.89
N LYS A 150 -16.53 -38.41 -20.01
CA LYS A 150 -17.42 -39.57 -20.04
C LYS A 150 -16.59 -40.86 -19.95
N GLU A 151 -17.12 -41.88 -19.26
CA GLU A 151 -16.52 -43.21 -19.27
C GLU A 151 -16.29 -43.66 -20.72
N ILE A 152 -15.05 -44.02 -21.04
CA ILE A 152 -14.73 -44.62 -22.34
C ILE A 152 -15.50 -45.95 -22.36
N PRO A 153 -16.45 -46.16 -23.29
CA PRO A 153 -17.18 -47.41 -23.36
C PRO A 153 -16.18 -48.54 -23.50
N PRO A 154 -16.38 -49.69 -22.82
CA PRO A 154 -15.45 -50.80 -22.92
C PRO A 154 -15.35 -51.18 -24.40
N SER A 155 -14.18 -50.93 -25.00
CA SER A 155 -13.89 -51.41 -26.34
C SER A 155 -13.91 -52.92 -26.26
N GLY A 156 -14.96 -53.53 -26.81
CA GLY A 156 -15.14 -54.97 -26.81
C GLY A 156 -13.88 -55.67 -27.32
N ARG A 157 -13.39 -56.63 -26.52
CA ARG A 157 -12.79 -57.82 -27.10
C ARG A 157 -13.96 -58.70 -27.55
N VAL A 158 -14.13 -58.82 -28.87
CA VAL A 158 -14.42 -60.09 -29.53
C VAL A 158 -13.26 -60.33 -30.48
#